data_AF-A0A948Q0W4-F1
#
_entry.id   AF-A0A948Q0W4-F1
#
_cell.length_a   1.000
_cell.length_b   1.000
_cell.length_c   1.000
_cell.angle_alpha   90.00
_cell.angle_beta   90.00
_cell.angle_gamma   90.00
#
_symmetry.space_group_name_H-M   'P 1'
#
loop_
_entity.id
_entity.type
_entity.pdbx_description
1 polymer ?
#
loop_
_entity_poly.entity_id
_entity_poly.type
_entity_poly.pdbx_seq_one_letter_code
_entity_poly.pdbx_strand_id
1 'polypeptide(L)'
;MTAWFISLLYVLIKGSLVNHFMPGLIDVDLVTVIMSYLLIRQGSNGAVVFAFVQGIAVDLFSGSVMGLYTFLYLVTFLCLFIGARFFDLLTSKGQIILIFLTVFLKQILLLALLKAFSLEMSLPSSLPLPFALSALLAGLVAPLVFSMFNQMGFAAARDLEEEE
;
A
#
# COMPACT_ATOMS: atom_id res chain seq x y z
N MET A 1 13.63 9.10 1.78
CA MET A 1 13.85 8.37 3.04
C MET A 1 12.68 8.49 4.02
N THR A 2 12.06 9.67 4.18
CA THR A 2 10.90 9.89 5.08
C THR A 2 9.73 8.94 4.84
N ALA A 3 9.33 8.71 3.59
CA ALA A 3 8.24 7.77 3.24
C ALA A 3 8.49 6.32 3.71
N TRP A 4 9.76 5.89 3.76
CA TRP A 4 10.14 4.55 4.19
C TRP A 4 9.94 4.39 5.69
N PHE A 5 10.40 5.38 6.47
CA PHE A 5 10.21 5.42 7.92
C PHE A 5 8.72 5.50 8.29
N ILE A 6 7.94 6.32 7.58
CA ILE A 6 6.49 6.45 7.82
C ILE A 6 5.78 5.11 7.57
N SER A 7 6.12 4.40 6.49
CA SER A 7 5.54 3.08 6.22
C SER A 7 5.94 2.03 7.25
N LEU A 8 7.21 2.01 7.65
CA LEU A 8 7.71 1.06 8.64
C LEU A 8 7.08 1.30 10.01
N LEU A 9 6.97 2.56 10.43
CA LEU A 9 6.28 2.94 11.66
C LEU A 9 4.80 2.54 11.60
N TYR A 10 4.14 2.75 10.46
CA TYR A 10 2.75 2.32 10.26
C TYR A 10 2.61 0.80 10.41
N VAL A 11 3.48 0.01 9.77
CA VAL A 11 3.47 -1.45 9.89
C VAL A 11 3.72 -1.92 11.32
N LEU A 12 4.65 -1.30 12.04
CA LEU A 12 4.94 -1.62 13.45
C LEU A 12 3.75 -1.34 14.37
N ILE A 13 3.19 -0.14 14.28
CA ILE A 13 2.02 0.28 15.07
C ILE A 13 0.86 -0.68 14.76
N LYS A 14 0.61 -0.95 13.48
CA LYS A 14 -0.45 -1.84 13.03
C LYS A 14 -0.24 -3.28 13.51
N GLY A 15 0.95 -3.85 13.35
CA GLY A 15 1.26 -5.22 13.80
C GLY A 15 1.05 -5.36 15.32
N SER A 16 1.40 -4.34 16.10
CA SER A 16 1.19 -4.33 17.55
C SER A 16 -0.28 -4.09 17.96
N LEU A 17 -1.02 -3.21 17.28
CA LEU A 17 -2.40 -2.83 17.64
C LEU A 17 -3.46 -3.82 17.11
N VAL A 18 -3.26 -4.35 15.89
CA VAL A 18 -4.19 -5.31 15.27
C VAL A 18 -4.26 -6.60 16.08
N ASN A 19 -3.20 -6.95 16.80
CA ASN A 19 -3.18 -8.13 17.66
C ASN A 19 -3.92 -7.92 19.00
N HIS A 20 -4.34 -6.70 19.35
CA HIS A 20 -4.90 -6.39 20.68
C HIS A 20 -6.28 -5.72 20.69
N PHE A 21 -6.64 -4.92 19.68
CA PHE A 21 -7.84 -4.07 19.80
C PHE A 21 -8.89 -4.15 18.69
N MET A 22 -8.61 -4.75 17.52
CA MET A 22 -9.52 -4.57 16.38
C MET A 22 -9.60 -5.78 15.45
N PRO A 23 -10.51 -6.73 15.71
CA PRO A 23 -10.87 -7.72 14.72
C PRO A 23 -11.76 -7.05 13.67
N GLY A 24 -11.15 -6.67 12.55
CA GLY A 24 -11.84 -6.57 11.27
C GLY A 24 -12.51 -5.23 10.97
N LEU A 25 -12.09 -4.64 9.86
CA LEU A 25 -12.80 -4.77 8.58
C LEU A 25 -12.42 -3.59 7.65
N ILE A 26 -12.02 -2.45 8.21
CA ILE A 26 -11.65 -1.26 7.44
C ILE A 26 -10.19 -0.92 7.72
N ASP A 27 -9.30 -1.42 6.87
CA ASP A 27 -7.86 -1.18 6.94
C ASP A 27 -7.44 -0.34 5.73
N VAL A 28 -6.91 0.86 5.96
CA VAL A 28 -6.43 1.70 4.85
C VAL A 28 -5.04 1.23 4.46
N ASP A 29 -4.89 0.75 3.23
CA ASP A 29 -3.63 0.21 2.72
C ASP A 29 -2.64 1.31 2.33
N LEU A 30 -2.16 2.04 3.33
CA LEU A 30 -1.18 3.11 3.18
C LEU A 30 0.12 2.63 2.56
N VAL A 31 0.51 1.36 2.76
CA VAL A 31 1.72 0.78 2.15
C VAL A 31 1.62 0.82 0.62
N THR A 32 0.47 0.44 0.06
CA THR A 32 0.24 0.50 -1.39
C THR A 32 0.18 1.94 -1.91
N VAL A 33 -0.36 2.88 -1.13
CA VAL A 33 -0.36 4.32 -1.47
C VAL A 33 1.07 4.88 -1.50
N ILE A 34 1.90 4.55 -0.50
CA ILE A 34 3.30 4.98 -0.44
C ILE A 34 4.09 4.33 -1.58
N MET A 35 3.83 3.05 -1.87
CA MET A 35 4.46 2.31 -2.97
C MET A 35 4.18 2.94 -4.34
N SER A 36 2.93 3.33 -4.61
CA SER A 36 2.57 4.00 -5.87
C SER A 36 3.19 5.38 -5.98
N TYR A 37 3.32 6.12 -4.86
CA TYR A 37 4.06 7.38 -4.83
C TYR A 37 5.55 7.19 -5.16
N LEU A 38 6.19 6.19 -4.53
CA LEU A 38 7.60 5.86 -4.77
C LEU A 38 7.84 5.42 -6.20
N LEU A 39 6.89 4.72 -6.81
CA LEU A 39 7.00 4.27 -8.20
C LEU A 39 7.17 5.45 -9.17
N ILE A 40 6.47 6.56 -8.93
CA ILE A 40 6.57 7.76 -9.77
C ILE A 40 7.82 8.58 -9.45
N ARG A 41 8.15 8.72 -8.17
CA ARG A 41 9.24 9.62 -7.71
C ARG A 41 10.63 8.99 -7.77
N GLN A 42 10.77 7.71 -7.44
CA GLN A 42 12.04 6.98 -7.36
C GLN A 42 12.16 5.89 -8.43
N GLY A 43 11.12 5.71 -9.25
CA GLY A 43 11.07 4.70 -10.30
C GLY A 43 10.83 3.28 -9.77
N SER A 44 10.86 2.34 -10.71
CA SER A 44 10.59 0.90 -10.49
C SER A 44 11.48 0.28 -9.42
N ASN A 45 12.78 0.56 -9.46
CA ASN A 45 13.77 -0.05 -8.56
C ASN A 45 13.52 0.31 -7.08
N GLY A 46 13.21 1.57 -6.79
CA GLY A 46 12.92 2.00 -5.42
C GLY A 46 11.61 1.40 -4.89
N ALA A 47 10.59 1.33 -5.74
CA ALA A 47 9.27 0.82 -5.37
C ALA A 47 9.25 -0.71 -5.18
N VAL A 48 10.00 -1.49 -5.99
CA VAL A 48 10.07 -2.95 -5.82
C VAL A 48 10.83 -3.34 -4.54
N VAL A 49 11.94 -2.67 -4.25
CA VAL A 49 12.69 -2.91 -3.00
C VAL A 49 11.84 -2.53 -1.79
N PHE A 50 11.12 -1.40 -1.86
CA PHE A 50 10.17 -1.01 -0.83
C PHE A 50 9.08 -2.07 -0.63
N ALA A 51 8.46 -2.57 -1.70
CA ALA A 51 7.44 -3.61 -1.62
C ALA A 51 7.95 -4.88 -0.94
N PHE A 52 9.17 -5.31 -1.28
CA PHE A 52 9.81 -6.47 -0.68
C PHE A 52 10.09 -6.27 0.82
N VAL A 53 10.70 -5.14 1.19
CA VAL A 53 11.03 -4.83 2.60
C VAL A 53 9.78 -4.69 3.46
N GLN A 54 8.75 -4.00 2.96
CA GLN A 54 7.48 -3.87 3.68
C GLN A 54 6.76 -5.21 3.81
N GLY A 55 6.86 -6.07 2.80
CA GLY A 55 6.35 -7.44 2.85
C GLY A 55 6.97 -8.26 3.95
N ILE A 56 8.30 -8.28 4.03
CA ILE A 56 9.03 -8.98 5.10
C ILE A 56 8.65 -8.39 6.46
N ALA A 57 8.56 -7.06 6.57
CA ALA A 57 8.17 -6.41 7.82
C ALA A 57 6.77 -6.86 8.28
N VAL A 58 5.78 -6.85 7.38
CA VAL A 58 4.43 -7.31 7.72
C VAL A 58 4.44 -8.80 8.08
N ASP A 59 5.14 -9.64 7.33
CA ASP A 59 5.25 -11.07 7.64
C ASP A 59 5.86 -11.32 9.03
N LEU A 60 6.87 -10.54 9.44
CA LEU A 60 7.51 -10.66 10.76
C LEU A 60 6.62 -10.16 11.92
N PHE A 61 5.88 -9.07 11.72
CA PHE A 61 5.14 -8.40 12.80
C PHE A 61 3.67 -8.80 12.91
N SER A 62 3.06 -9.33 11.84
CA SER A 62 1.63 -9.69 11.82
C SER A 62 1.34 -11.11 12.31
N GLY A 63 2.36 -11.94 12.53
CA GLY A 63 2.18 -13.36 12.88
C GLY A 63 1.60 -14.19 11.74
N SER A 64 1.62 -13.69 10.51
CA SER A 64 1.19 -14.42 9.31
C SER A 64 2.21 -15.47 8.87
N VAL A 65 1.83 -16.29 7.90
CA VAL A 65 2.76 -17.20 7.22
C VAL A 65 3.89 -16.38 6.60
N MET A 66 5.13 -16.72 6.93
CA MET A 66 6.30 -16.01 6.43
C MET A 66 6.35 -16.06 4.90
N GLY A 67 6.46 -14.90 4.25
CA GLY A 67 6.48 -14.75 2.80
C GLY A 67 5.11 -14.47 2.16
N LEU A 68 3.99 -14.56 2.90
CA LEU A 68 2.65 -14.31 2.37
C LEU A 68 2.48 -12.84 1.93
N TYR A 69 2.74 -11.89 2.82
CA TYR A 69 2.63 -10.47 2.52
C TYR A 69 3.76 -9.98 1.62
N THR A 70 4.95 -10.60 1.71
CA THR A 70 6.03 -10.37 0.76
C THR A 70 5.59 -10.68 -0.67
N PHE A 71 4.97 -11.84 -0.90
CA PHE A 71 4.41 -12.18 -2.20
C PHE A 71 3.31 -11.21 -2.63
N LEU A 72 2.35 -10.91 -1.73
CA LEU A 72 1.24 -10.01 -2.04
C LEU A 72 1.71 -8.60 -2.43
N TYR A 73 2.69 -8.03 -1.73
CA TYR A 73 3.20 -6.71 -2.07
C TYR A 73 4.04 -6.68 -3.35
N LEU A 74 4.75 -7.76 -3.69
CA LEU A 74 5.41 -7.87 -5.00
C LEU A 74 4.40 -7.93 -6.14
N VAL A 75 3.30 -8.67 -5.98
CA VAL A 75 2.20 -8.68 -6.96
C VAL A 75 1.51 -7.32 -7.03
N THR A 76 1.29 -6.68 -5.88
CA THR A 76 0.72 -5.31 -5.79
C THR A 76 1.60 -4.31 -6.55
N PHE A 77 2.92 -4.38 -6.36
CA PHE A 77 3.88 -3.59 -7.12
C PHE A 77 3.76 -3.84 -8.63
N LEU A 78 3.67 -5.10 -9.05
CA LEU A 78 3.51 -5.43 -10.47
C LEU A 78 2.21 -4.86 -11.05
N CYS A 79 1.11 -4.94 -10.30
CA CYS A 79 -0.17 -4.34 -10.67
C CYS A 79 -0.07 -2.82 -10.82
N LEU A 80 0.62 -2.13 -9.90
CA LEU A 80 0.87 -0.70 -10.00
C LEU A 80 1.77 -0.37 -11.20
N PHE A 81 2.83 -1.15 -11.42
CA PHE A 81 3.78 -0.93 -12.51
C PHE A 81 3.13 -1.09 -13.89
N ILE A 82 2.32 -2.13 -14.08
CA ILE A 82 1.57 -2.35 -15.31
C ILE A 82 0.44 -1.33 -15.44
N GLY A 83 -0.31 -1.11 -14.36
CA GLY A 83 -1.47 -0.21 -14.34
C GLY A 83 -1.11 1.25 -14.56
N ALA A 84 0.07 1.70 -14.12
CA ALA A 84 0.58 3.05 -14.36
C ALA A 84 0.80 3.36 -15.85
N ARG A 85 0.83 2.34 -16.73
CA ARG A 85 0.84 2.53 -18.19
C ARG A 85 -0.53 2.90 -18.75
N PHE A 86 -1.60 2.50 -18.07
CA PHE A 86 -2.98 2.72 -18.49
C PHE A 86 -3.62 3.91 -17.76
N PHE A 87 -3.21 4.18 -16.53
CA PHE A 87 -3.74 5.23 -15.67
C PHE A 87 -2.64 6.21 -15.27
N ASP A 88 -2.88 7.50 -15.49
CA ASP A 88 -1.94 8.55 -15.14
C ASP A 88 -1.96 8.83 -13.63
N LEU A 89 -0.93 8.35 -12.93
CA LEU A 89 -0.72 8.56 -11.51
C LEU A 89 -0.34 10.00 -11.13
N LEU A 90 -0.09 10.90 -12.08
CA LEU A 90 0.07 12.34 -11.81
C LEU A 90 -1.29 13.03 -11.60
N THR A 91 -2.37 12.46 -12.15
CA THR A 91 -3.72 12.97 -11.96
C THR A 91 -4.40 12.34 -10.74
N SER A 92 -5.15 13.13 -9.97
CA SER A 92 -5.90 12.62 -8.81
C SER A 92 -6.87 11.50 -9.20
N LYS A 93 -7.47 11.58 -10.40
CA LYS A 93 -8.39 10.54 -10.92
C LYS A 93 -7.66 9.22 -11.18
N GLY A 94 -6.50 9.26 -11.83
CA GLY A 94 -5.72 8.06 -12.09
C GLY A 94 -5.16 7.42 -10.82
N GLN A 95 -4.74 8.23 -9.84
CA GLN A 95 -4.36 7.76 -8.50
C GLN A 95 -5.49 7.00 -7.82
N ILE A 96 -6.69 7.60 -7.73
CA ILE A 96 -7.85 6.98 -7.08
C ILE A 96 -8.19 5.64 -7.74
N ILE A 97 -8.33 5.64 -9.07
CA ILE A 97 -8.76 4.44 -9.82
C ILE A 97 -7.72 3.32 -9.71
N LEU A 98 -6.43 3.63 -9.95
CA LEU A 98 -5.40 2.61 -9.97
C LEU A 98 -5.16 2.02 -8.57
N ILE A 99 -5.11 2.85 -7.54
CA ILE A 99 -4.87 2.38 -6.17
C ILE A 99 -6.08 1.60 -5.66
N PHE A 100 -7.30 2.06 -5.94
CA PHE A 100 -8.52 1.30 -5.64
C PHE A 100 -8.45 -0.11 -6.25
N LEU A 101 -8.21 -0.20 -7.56
CA LEU A 101 -8.18 -1.48 -8.27
C LEU A 101 -7.07 -2.40 -7.75
N THR A 102 -5.89 -1.83 -7.48
CA THR A 102 -4.73 -2.58 -6.98
C THR A 102 -4.99 -3.14 -5.58
N VAL A 103 -5.50 -2.32 -4.65
CA VAL A 103 -5.80 -2.76 -3.29
C VAL A 103 -6.92 -3.81 -3.29
N PHE A 104 -7.94 -3.62 -4.12
CA PHE A 104 -9.03 -4.58 -4.28
C PHE A 104 -8.52 -5.93 -4.82
N LEU A 105 -7.67 -5.92 -5.84
CA LEU A 105 -7.09 -7.14 -6.40
C LEU A 105 -6.18 -7.85 -5.39
N LYS A 106 -5.40 -7.09 -4.61
CA LYS A 106 -4.56 -7.63 -3.51
C LYS A 106 -5.42 -8.38 -2.48
N GLN A 107 -6.57 -7.83 -2.09
CA GLN A 107 -7.48 -8.46 -1.13
C GLN A 107 -8.11 -9.74 -1.68
N ILE A 108 -8.52 -9.74 -2.97
CA ILE A 108 -9.00 -10.96 -3.64
C ILE A 108 -7.90 -12.03 -3.65
N LEU A 109 -6.67 -11.64 -3.99
CA LEU A 109 -5.53 -12.56 -4.03
C LEU A 109 -5.22 -13.12 -2.63
N LEU A 110 -5.27 -12.30 -1.59
CA LEU A 110 -5.12 -12.74 -0.20
C LEU A 110 -6.18 -13.80 0.16
N LEU A 111 -7.45 -13.57 -0.16
CA LEU A 111 -8.51 -14.57 0.10
C LEU A 111 -8.28 -15.87 -0.67
N ALA A 112 -7.92 -15.76 -1.95
CA ALA A 112 -7.64 -16.92 -2.78
C ALA A 112 -6.49 -17.75 -2.19
N LEU A 113 -5.44 -17.08 -1.72
CA LEU A 113 -4.27 -17.74 -1.14
C LEU A 113 -4.60 -18.38 0.22
N LEU A 114 -5.30 -17.68 1.12
CA LEU A 114 -5.73 -18.24 2.41
C LEU A 114 -6.61 -19.48 2.22
N LYS A 115 -7.53 -19.44 1.24
CA LYS A 115 -8.39 -20.59 0.88
C LYS A 115 -7.59 -21.74 0.27
N ALA A 116 -6.62 -21.44 -0.60
CA ALA A 116 -5.78 -22.45 -1.25
C ALA A 116 -4.86 -23.19 -0.27
N PHE A 117 -4.36 -22.48 0.76
CA PHE A 117 -3.52 -23.06 1.81
C PHE A 117 -4.31 -23.67 2.97
N SER A 118 -5.64 -23.77 2.87
CA SER A 118 -6.51 -24.30 3.93
C SER A 118 -6.23 -23.70 5.31
N LEU A 119 -5.81 -22.43 5.35
CA LEU A 119 -5.72 -21.67 6.60
C LEU A 119 -7.17 -21.43 7.05
N GLU A 120 -7.67 -22.28 7.94
CA GLU A 120 -9.02 -22.22 8.50
C GLU A 120 -9.22 -20.91 9.27
N MET A 121 -9.49 -19.84 8.56
CA MET A 121 -10.12 -18.66 9.12
C MET A 121 -11.61 -18.81 8.87
N SER A 122 -12.41 -18.79 9.95
CA SER A 122 -13.86 -18.69 9.89
C SER A 122 -14.24 -17.36 9.26
N LEU A 123 -14.29 -17.34 7.94
CA LEU A 123 -14.50 -16.15 7.13
C LEU A 123 -16.01 -15.83 7.08
N PRO A 124 -16.47 -14.69 7.63
CA PRO A 124 -17.88 -14.32 7.59
C PRO A 124 -18.30 -13.99 6.14
N SER A 125 -19.52 -14.37 5.77
CA SER A 125 -20.10 -14.19 4.42
C SER A 125 -20.22 -12.73 3.96
N SER A 126 -20.02 -11.76 4.87
CA SER A 126 -20.03 -10.32 4.61
C SER A 126 -18.68 -9.73 4.17
N LEU A 127 -17.65 -10.55 3.91
CA LEU A 127 -16.30 -10.17 3.51
C LEU A 127 -16.10 -9.20 2.33
N PRO A 128 -16.90 -9.20 1.24
CA PRO A 128 -16.58 -8.36 0.08
C PRO A 128 -16.84 -6.86 0.32
N LEU A 129 -17.80 -6.52 1.18
CA LEU A 129 -18.15 -5.14 1.53
C LEU A 129 -17.01 -4.37 2.24
N PRO A 130 -16.42 -4.89 3.33
CA PRO A 130 -15.33 -4.20 4.03
C PRO A 130 -14.06 -4.08 3.19
N PHE A 131 -13.84 -5.02 2.28
CA PHE A 131 -12.73 -5.03 1.32
C PHE A 131 -12.88 -3.92 0.28
N ALA A 132 -14.05 -3.83 -0.35
CA ALA A 132 -14.36 -2.72 -1.24
C ALA A 132 -14.24 -1.35 -0.54
N LEU A 133 -14.68 -1.26 0.71
CA LEU A 133 -14.60 -0.02 1.49
C LEU A 133 -13.14 0.36 1.82
N SER A 134 -12.32 -0.61 2.21
CA SER A 134 -10.89 -0.43 2.43
C SER A 134 -10.16 0.04 1.16
N ALA A 135 -10.44 -0.58 0.02
CA ALA A 135 -9.89 -0.18 -1.28
C ALA A 135 -10.34 1.24 -1.66
N LEU A 136 -11.62 1.58 -1.43
CA LEU A 136 -12.17 2.89 -1.71
C LEU A 136 -11.49 3.98 -0.87
N LEU A 137 -11.33 3.72 0.43
CA LEU A 137 -10.63 4.64 1.33
C LEU A 137 -9.17 4.81 0.93
N ALA A 138 -8.47 3.73 0.59
CA ALA A 138 -7.09 3.81 0.12
C ALA A 138 -6.95 4.66 -1.17
N GLY A 139 -7.87 4.46 -2.13
CA GLY A 139 -7.93 5.27 -3.34
C GLY A 139 -8.21 6.76 -3.05
N LEU A 140 -9.18 7.06 -2.18
CA LEU A 140 -9.54 8.44 -1.81
C LEU A 140 -8.46 9.15 -0.98
N VAL A 141 -7.74 8.41 -0.13
CA VAL A 141 -6.64 8.93 0.68
C VAL A 141 -5.40 9.20 -0.16
N ALA A 142 -5.25 8.53 -1.31
CA ALA A 142 -4.04 8.64 -2.11
C ALA A 142 -3.69 10.06 -2.59
N PRO A 143 -4.60 10.86 -3.18
CA PRO A 143 -4.28 12.24 -3.56
C PRO A 143 -3.87 13.11 -2.37
N LEU A 144 -4.47 12.87 -1.20
CA LEU A 144 -4.12 13.59 0.02
C LEU A 144 -2.69 13.25 0.46
N VAL A 145 -2.36 11.96 0.53
CA VAL A 145 -1.01 11.48 0.91
C VAL A 145 0.04 11.95 -0.11
N PHE A 146 -0.27 11.91 -1.40
CA PHE A 146 0.60 12.42 -2.45
C PHE A 146 0.88 13.91 -2.28
N SER A 147 -0.16 14.70 -2.01
CA SER A 147 -0.04 16.14 -1.75
C SER A 147 0.85 16.40 -0.52
N MET A 148 0.62 15.68 0.58
CA MET A 148 1.42 15.79 1.80
C MET A 148 2.89 15.44 1.55
N PHE A 149 3.19 14.35 0.85
CA PHE A 149 4.57 14.00 0.51
C PHE A 149 5.21 14.98 -0.47
N ASN A 150 4.42 15.53 -1.39
CA ASN A 150 4.90 16.58 -2.27
C ASN A 150 5.30 17.81 -1.45
N GLN A 151 4.44 18.28 -0.54
CA GLN A 151 4.70 19.40 0.37
C GLN A 151 5.92 19.16 1.28
N MET A 152 6.06 17.94 1.81
CA MET A 152 7.25 17.55 2.60
C MET A 152 8.53 17.49 1.76
N GLY A 153 8.41 17.36 0.43
CA GLY A 153 9.52 17.48 -0.53
C GLY A 153 9.68 18.89 -1.12
N PHE A 154 8.97 19.90 -0.63
CA PHE A 154 8.79 21.21 -1.26
C PHE A 154 9.49 22.38 -0.57
N ALA A 155 10.58 22.15 0.17
CA ALA A 155 11.42 23.23 0.71
C ALA A 155 12.91 23.07 0.36
N ALA A 156 13.27 22.24 -0.63
CA ALA A 156 14.68 21.99 -0.98
C ALA A 156 15.07 22.40 -2.42
N ALA A 157 14.11 22.81 -3.26
CA ALA A 157 14.38 23.09 -4.68
C ALA A 157 13.93 24.49 -5.14
N ARG A 158 13.29 25.29 -4.29
CA ARG A 158 12.87 26.66 -4.66
C ARG A 158 13.83 27.76 -4.19
N ASP A 159 14.84 27.41 -3.39
CA ASP A 159 15.81 28.37 -2.84
C ASP A 159 17.19 28.30 -3.56
N LEU A 160 17.36 27.40 -4.53
CA LEU A 160 18.64 27.23 -5.26
C LEU A 160 18.61 27.80 -6.69
N GLU A 161 17.45 28.21 -7.21
CA GLU A 161 17.34 28.82 -8.54
C GLU A 161 17.27 30.36 -8.51
N GLU A 162 17.18 30.98 -7.32
CA GLU A 162 17.21 32.44 -7.16
C GLU A 162 18.60 32.99 -6.78
N GLU A 163 19.63 32.13 -6.65
CA GLU A 163 21.00 32.52 -6.25
C GLU A 163 22.11 32.18 -7.28
N GLU A 164 21.81 31.67 -8.48
CA GLU A 164 22.78 31.49 -9.59
C GLU A 164 22.51 32.41 -10.78
#